data_AF-A0A8T0TQL0-F1
#
_entry.id   AF-A0A8T0TQL0-F1
#
_cell.length_a   1.000
_cell.length_b   1.000
_cell.length_c   1.000
_cell.angle_alpha   90.00
_cell.angle_beta   90.00
_cell.angle_gamma   90.00
#
_symmetry.space_group_name_H-M   'P 1'
#
loop_
_entity.id
_entity.type
_entity.pdbx_description
1 polymer ?
#
loop_
_entity_poly.entity_id
_entity_poly.type
_entity_poly.pdbx_seq_one_letter_code
_entity_poly.pdbx_strand_id
1 'polypeptide(L)'
;MDKLPSEVHAVESRVQIDGKCVTSRGPGTAMEYSIVLVEQLYGKEKAEEVAGPMVMHPQHGVEFSTKELNSTSWNVGETPSILVPIANGTEEMEATMIIDILCRAKANVVVASLEDKLEVVASRKVKMVADVMLDDALKQQYDLILLPGGLGGAEAYAKSDKLMGLIKKQAEANKLYGAICASPAIALEPHGLLKGKKATSYPAMWNKLADQSECKNRVVVDGNLITSQGPGTSMEFSLAIVEKLFGREKARELAKTMVFV
;
A
#
# COMPACT_ATOMS: atom_id res chain seq x y z
N MET A 1 32.53 -16.06 -2.11
CA MET A 1 31.63 -16.30 -3.26
C MET A 1 32.43 -17.10 -4.27
N ASP A 2 32.05 -18.35 -4.48
CA ASP A 2 32.62 -19.15 -5.55
C ASP A 2 32.35 -18.46 -6.89
N LYS A 3 33.32 -18.49 -7.80
CA LYS A 3 33.12 -17.97 -9.15
C LYS A 3 32.03 -18.82 -9.81
N LEU A 4 30.98 -18.15 -10.28
CA LEU A 4 29.95 -18.79 -11.10
C LEU A 4 30.62 -19.47 -12.31
N PRO A 5 30.08 -20.61 -12.79
CA PRO A 5 30.55 -21.25 -14.02
C PRO A 5 30.61 -20.25 -15.18
N SER A 6 31.53 -20.44 -16.14
CA SER A 6 31.72 -19.54 -17.29
C SER A 6 30.48 -19.36 -18.19
N GLU A 7 29.50 -20.24 -18.03
CA GLU A 7 28.23 -20.28 -18.76
C GLU A 7 27.13 -19.44 -18.08
N VAL A 8 27.38 -18.89 -16.88
CA VAL A 8 26.42 -18.09 -16.12
C VAL A 8 26.86 -16.63 -16.12
N HIS A 9 26.03 -15.78 -16.71
CA HIS A 9 26.25 -14.32 -16.75
C HIS A 9 25.26 -13.61 -15.82
N ALA A 10 25.77 -12.77 -14.92
CA ALA A 10 24.93 -11.90 -14.12
C ALA A 10 24.30 -10.82 -15.01
N VAL A 11 23.02 -10.53 -14.77
CA VAL A 11 22.27 -9.48 -15.46
C VAL A 11 21.71 -8.48 -14.45
N GLU A 12 21.54 -7.24 -14.88
CA GLU A 12 20.95 -6.18 -14.06
C GLU A 12 19.44 -6.00 -14.29
N SER A 13 18.84 -6.79 -15.20
CA SER A 13 17.41 -6.73 -15.48
C SER A 13 16.59 -7.03 -14.21
N ARG A 14 15.46 -6.33 -14.05
CA ARG A 14 14.55 -6.53 -12.91
C ARG A 14 13.96 -7.93 -12.90
N VAL A 15 13.64 -8.44 -14.09
CA VAL A 15 13.18 -9.80 -14.35
C VAL A 15 13.96 -10.34 -15.54
N GLN A 16 14.48 -11.56 -15.42
CA GLN A 16 15.23 -12.24 -16.46
C GLN A 16 14.51 -13.52 -16.90
N ILE A 17 14.46 -13.74 -18.21
CA ILE A 17 13.95 -14.98 -18.81
C ILE A 17 15.13 -15.66 -19.52
N ASP A 18 15.35 -16.92 -19.20
CA ASP A 18 16.30 -17.80 -19.90
C ASP A 18 15.66 -19.15 -20.16
N GLY A 19 15.22 -19.37 -21.40
CA GLY A 19 14.38 -20.51 -21.77
C GLY A 19 13.09 -20.56 -20.94
N LYS A 20 12.96 -21.57 -20.10
CA LYS A 20 11.80 -21.76 -19.18
C LYS A 20 12.06 -21.22 -17.78
N CYS A 21 13.25 -20.70 -17.50
CA CYS A 21 13.61 -20.12 -16.21
C CYS A 21 13.23 -18.64 -16.21
N VAL A 22 12.47 -18.22 -15.19
CA VAL A 22 12.20 -16.81 -14.91
C VAL A 22 12.75 -16.50 -13.53
N THR A 23 13.55 -15.44 -13.41
CA THR A 23 14.11 -14.98 -12.14
C THR A 23 13.90 -13.47 -11.97
N SER A 24 13.96 -12.99 -10.73
CA SER A 24 13.86 -11.57 -10.40
C SER A 24 14.80 -11.22 -9.24
N ARG A 25 14.97 -9.92 -8.96
CA ARG A 25 16.05 -9.44 -8.08
C ARG A 25 15.66 -9.29 -6.62
N GLY A 26 14.38 -9.17 -6.31
CA GLY A 26 13.91 -8.97 -4.95
C GLY A 26 12.45 -8.53 -4.84
N PRO A 27 11.99 -8.16 -3.62
CA PRO A 27 10.60 -7.79 -3.35
C PRO A 27 10.07 -6.70 -4.28
N GLY A 28 10.89 -5.68 -4.57
CA GLY A 28 10.57 -4.57 -5.45
C GLY A 28 10.28 -4.96 -6.90
N THR A 29 10.66 -6.17 -7.31
CA THR A 29 10.46 -6.73 -8.66
C THR A 29 9.41 -7.84 -8.72
N ALA A 30 8.73 -8.13 -7.59
CA ALA A 30 7.87 -9.30 -7.46
C ALA A 30 6.59 -9.23 -8.31
N MET A 31 6.05 -8.03 -8.52
CA MET A 31 4.88 -7.84 -9.39
C MET A 31 5.27 -8.09 -10.85
N GLU A 32 6.37 -7.51 -11.33
CA GLU A 32 6.87 -7.74 -12.68
C GLU A 32 7.18 -9.23 -12.91
N TYR A 33 7.81 -9.87 -11.93
CA TYR A 33 8.09 -11.30 -11.95
C TYR A 33 6.81 -12.13 -12.17
N SER A 34 5.76 -11.81 -11.42
CA SER A 34 4.48 -12.51 -11.50
C SER A 34 3.79 -12.30 -12.85
N ILE A 35 3.82 -11.07 -13.40
CA ILE A 35 3.27 -10.78 -14.72
C ILE A 35 4.01 -11.52 -15.83
N VAL A 36 5.34 -11.58 -15.76
CA VAL A 36 6.14 -12.36 -16.72
C VAL A 36 5.78 -13.85 -16.65
N LEU A 37 5.58 -14.41 -15.46
CA LEU A 37 5.10 -15.79 -15.33
C LEU A 37 3.72 -15.99 -15.97
N VAL A 38 2.79 -15.03 -15.78
CA VAL A 38 1.47 -15.08 -16.44
C VAL A 38 1.63 -15.07 -17.96
N GLU A 39 2.50 -14.23 -18.50
CA GLU A 39 2.78 -14.19 -19.94
C GLU A 39 3.35 -15.52 -20.45
N GLN A 40 4.31 -16.12 -19.74
CA GLN A 40 4.90 -17.40 -20.12
C GLN A 40 3.89 -18.56 -20.08
N LEU A 41 2.93 -18.51 -19.15
CA LEU A 41 1.94 -19.58 -18.96
C LEU A 41 0.70 -19.44 -19.85
N TYR A 42 0.25 -18.20 -20.07
CA TYR A 42 -1.06 -17.90 -20.66
C TYR A 42 -1.01 -16.94 -21.85
N GLY A 43 0.17 -16.43 -22.19
CA GLY A 43 0.37 -15.47 -23.28
C GLY A 43 0.19 -14.01 -22.85
N LYS A 44 0.64 -13.12 -23.74
CA LYS A 44 0.73 -11.67 -23.51
C LYS A 44 -0.61 -11.00 -23.21
N GLU A 45 -1.68 -11.38 -23.91
CA GLU A 45 -3.01 -10.81 -23.69
C GLU A 45 -3.50 -11.03 -22.26
N LYS A 46 -3.29 -12.23 -21.71
CA LYS A 46 -3.65 -12.53 -20.32
C LYS A 46 -2.79 -11.74 -19.33
N ALA A 47 -1.51 -11.55 -19.62
CA ALA A 47 -0.63 -10.74 -18.79
C ALA A 47 -1.08 -9.27 -18.75
N GLU A 48 -1.50 -8.70 -19.88
CA GLU A 48 -2.05 -7.34 -19.96
C GLU A 48 -3.37 -7.20 -19.19
N GLU A 49 -4.26 -8.21 -19.27
CA GLU A 49 -5.50 -8.29 -18.49
C GLU A 49 -5.24 -8.29 -16.98
N VAL A 50 -4.23 -9.04 -16.51
CA VAL A 50 -3.87 -9.10 -15.09
C VAL A 50 -3.19 -7.82 -14.63
N ALA A 51 -2.28 -7.25 -15.44
CA ALA A 51 -1.52 -6.07 -15.09
C ALA A 51 -2.36 -4.78 -15.06
N GLY A 52 -3.36 -4.66 -15.94
CA GLY A 52 -4.17 -3.45 -16.08
C GLY A 52 -4.77 -2.93 -14.76
N PRO A 53 -5.52 -3.76 -14.01
CA PRO A 53 -6.07 -3.39 -12.71
C PRO A 53 -5.03 -3.15 -11.61
N MET A 54 -3.76 -3.52 -11.81
CA MET A 54 -2.74 -3.35 -10.77
C MET A 54 -2.22 -1.92 -10.71
N VAL A 55 -2.38 -1.07 -11.73
CA VAL A 55 -1.85 0.32 -11.72
C VAL A 55 -0.31 0.35 -11.54
N MET A 56 0.40 -0.63 -12.14
CA MET A 56 1.86 -0.71 -12.09
C MET A 56 2.51 0.53 -12.73
N HIS A 57 3.70 0.90 -12.26
CA HIS A 57 4.42 2.04 -12.82
C HIS A 57 4.82 1.75 -14.27
N PRO A 58 4.60 2.67 -15.23
CA PRO A 58 4.92 2.44 -16.64
C PRO A 58 6.43 2.45 -16.92
N GLN A 59 7.23 3.03 -16.03
CA GLN A 59 8.70 3.12 -16.13
C GLN A 59 9.39 2.60 -14.86
N HIS A 60 9.93 1.40 -14.90
CA HIS A 60 10.56 0.80 -13.72
C HIS A 60 11.92 1.45 -13.41
N GLY A 61 12.30 1.50 -12.13
CA GLY A 61 13.60 2.07 -11.69
C GLY A 61 13.65 3.61 -11.66
N VAL A 62 12.53 4.28 -11.86
CA VAL A 62 12.43 5.74 -11.69
C VAL A 62 12.23 6.06 -10.20
N GLU A 63 12.76 7.20 -9.73
CA GLU A 63 12.44 7.68 -8.38
C GLU A 63 10.91 7.80 -8.22
N PHE A 64 10.38 7.18 -7.16
CA PHE A 64 9.01 7.41 -6.76
C PHE A 64 8.85 8.87 -6.31
N SER A 65 7.70 9.47 -6.64
CA SER A 65 7.40 10.85 -6.26
C SER A 65 6.02 10.93 -5.62
N THR A 66 5.90 11.87 -4.70
CA THR A 66 4.67 12.13 -3.97
C THR A 66 4.18 13.52 -4.31
N LYS A 67 2.88 13.65 -4.60
CA LYS A 67 2.24 14.96 -4.70
C LYS A 67 1.95 15.46 -3.29
N GLU A 68 2.77 16.37 -2.78
CA GLU A 68 2.58 16.98 -1.46
C GLU A 68 1.86 18.33 -1.55
N LEU A 69 0.86 18.49 -0.70
CA LEU A 69 -0.02 19.65 -0.59
C LEU A 69 -0.21 19.98 0.90
N ASN A 70 -0.39 21.26 1.22
CA ASN A 70 -0.55 21.74 2.59
C ASN A 70 0.51 21.13 3.54
N SER A 71 1.78 21.18 3.10
CA SER A 71 2.88 20.45 3.73
C SER A 71 2.97 20.73 5.23
N THR A 72 3.13 19.65 6.00
CA THR A 72 3.31 19.69 7.44
C THR A 72 4.33 18.64 7.87
N SER A 73 4.98 18.88 9.00
CA SER A 73 5.90 17.94 9.62
C SER A 73 5.13 16.84 10.33
N TRP A 74 5.47 15.58 10.04
CA TRP A 74 4.88 14.42 10.69
C TRP A 74 5.69 14.10 11.96
N ASN A 75 5.40 14.84 13.03
CA ASN A 75 6.11 14.71 14.30
C ASN A 75 5.53 13.54 15.10
N VAL A 76 6.24 12.41 15.08
CA VAL A 76 5.90 11.19 15.82
C VAL A 76 7.10 10.75 16.67
N GLY A 77 6.90 9.82 17.61
CA GLY A 77 8.00 9.26 18.39
C GLY A 77 8.99 8.46 17.53
N GLU A 78 10.13 8.07 18.10
CA GLU A 78 11.18 7.28 17.42
C GLU A 78 10.67 5.95 16.84
N THR A 79 9.63 5.38 17.44
CA THR A 79 8.98 4.15 16.98
C THR A 79 7.48 4.42 16.80
N PRO A 80 7.06 4.92 15.63
CA PRO A 80 5.67 5.26 15.37
C PRO A 80 4.77 4.02 15.46
N SER A 81 3.64 4.13 16.14
CA SER A 81 2.62 3.09 16.22
C SER A 81 1.60 3.24 15.10
N ILE A 82 1.46 2.21 14.26
CA ILE A 82 0.67 2.26 13.03
C ILE A 82 -0.38 1.14 13.04
N LEU A 83 -1.65 1.51 12.89
CA LEU A 83 -2.75 0.55 12.75
C LEU A 83 -3.01 0.25 11.26
N VAL A 84 -3.01 -1.03 10.89
CA VAL A 84 -3.47 -1.52 9.59
C VAL A 84 -4.64 -2.47 9.81
N PRO A 85 -5.89 -2.01 9.69
CA PRO A 85 -7.06 -2.87 9.78
C PRO A 85 -7.16 -3.78 8.55
N ILE A 86 -7.59 -5.03 8.76
CA ILE A 86 -7.88 -6.00 7.70
C ILE A 86 -9.26 -6.61 7.93
N ALA A 87 -9.92 -7.00 6.83
CA ALA A 87 -11.24 -7.58 6.81
C ALA A 87 -11.34 -8.61 5.68
N ASN A 88 -12.43 -9.35 5.64
CA ASN A 88 -12.75 -10.17 4.47
C ASN A 88 -12.86 -9.28 3.22
N GLY A 89 -12.15 -9.66 2.16
CA GLY A 89 -12.10 -8.91 0.90
C GLY A 89 -11.12 -7.73 0.87
N THR A 90 -10.29 -7.53 1.90
CA THR A 90 -9.11 -6.65 1.83
C THR A 90 -8.19 -7.07 0.69
N GLU A 91 -7.56 -6.12 0.00
CA GLU A 91 -6.53 -6.42 -1.01
C GLU A 91 -5.22 -6.83 -0.34
N GLU A 92 -4.83 -8.09 -0.53
CA GLU A 92 -3.72 -8.74 0.16
C GLU A 92 -2.35 -8.17 -0.20
N MET A 93 -2.11 -7.76 -1.44
CA MET A 93 -0.82 -7.18 -1.86
C MET A 93 -0.64 -5.81 -1.23
N GLU A 94 -1.67 -4.96 -1.27
CA GLU A 94 -1.68 -3.63 -0.68
C GLU A 94 -1.42 -3.73 0.84
N ALA A 95 -2.17 -4.56 1.55
CA ALA A 95 -2.00 -4.75 2.99
C ALA A 95 -0.59 -5.28 3.32
N THR A 96 -0.14 -6.32 2.63
CA THR A 96 1.17 -6.94 2.91
C THR A 96 2.33 -6.00 2.63
N MET A 97 2.29 -5.23 1.52
CA MET A 97 3.37 -4.29 1.19
C MET A 97 3.43 -3.13 2.18
N ILE A 98 2.27 -2.61 2.63
CA ILE A 98 2.21 -1.60 3.69
C ILE A 98 2.86 -2.13 4.97
N ILE A 99 2.45 -3.32 5.42
CA ILE A 99 2.95 -3.92 6.66
C ILE A 99 4.46 -4.20 6.56
N ASP A 100 4.92 -4.88 5.50
CA ASP A 100 6.33 -5.26 5.34
C ASP A 100 7.25 -4.03 5.33
N ILE A 101 6.94 -3.03 4.52
CA ILE A 101 7.81 -1.85 4.35
C ILE A 101 7.90 -1.03 5.64
N LEU A 102 6.79 -0.86 6.36
CA LEU A 102 6.78 -0.12 7.62
C LEU A 102 7.50 -0.88 8.74
N CYS A 103 7.37 -2.21 8.79
CA CYS A 103 8.16 -3.05 9.69
C CYS A 103 9.66 -2.99 9.37
N ARG A 104 10.06 -2.97 8.09
CA ARG A 104 11.46 -2.77 7.66
C ARG A 104 12.01 -1.41 8.11
N ALA A 105 11.16 -0.39 8.13
CA ALA A 105 11.48 0.94 8.65
C ALA A 105 11.52 1.01 10.20
N LYS A 106 11.25 -0.09 10.89
CA LYS A 106 11.19 -0.19 12.37
C LYS A 106 10.02 0.54 13.00
N ALA A 107 8.92 0.76 12.28
CA ALA A 107 7.65 1.17 12.88
C ALA A 107 7.04 0.01 13.68
N ASN A 108 6.23 0.34 14.69
CA ASN A 108 5.40 -0.63 15.41
C ASN A 108 4.06 -0.79 14.66
N VAL A 109 3.96 -1.78 13.78
CA VAL A 109 2.74 -2.05 13.01
C VAL A 109 1.84 -3.02 13.77
N VAL A 110 0.58 -2.65 13.95
CA VAL A 110 -0.47 -3.49 14.54
C VAL A 110 -1.49 -3.82 13.47
N VAL A 111 -1.62 -5.11 13.13
CA VAL A 111 -2.63 -5.60 12.19
C VAL A 111 -3.87 -6.03 12.97
N ALA A 112 -5.02 -5.43 12.67
CA ALA A 112 -6.26 -5.69 13.40
C ALA A 112 -7.36 -6.28 12.51
N SER A 113 -7.91 -7.43 12.90
CA SER A 113 -9.05 -8.04 12.19
C SER A 113 -10.36 -7.36 12.56
N LEU A 114 -11.18 -7.04 11.56
CA LEU A 114 -12.56 -6.58 11.71
C LEU A 114 -13.56 -7.73 11.89
N GLU A 115 -13.13 -8.97 11.67
CA GLU A 115 -13.99 -10.14 11.75
C GLU A 115 -14.16 -10.60 13.21
N ASP A 116 -14.83 -11.74 13.42
CA ASP A 116 -14.96 -12.40 14.72
C ASP A 116 -13.77 -13.30 15.08
N LYS A 117 -12.78 -13.41 14.18
CA LYS A 117 -11.52 -14.14 14.35
C LYS A 117 -10.34 -13.38 13.73
N LEU A 118 -9.12 -13.78 14.10
CA LEU A 118 -7.89 -13.18 13.57
C LEU A 118 -7.63 -13.51 12.09
N GLU A 119 -8.08 -14.67 11.61
CA GLU A 119 -7.92 -15.09 10.21
C GLU A 119 -8.98 -14.43 9.33
N VAL A 120 -8.58 -13.67 8.31
CA VAL A 120 -9.45 -13.11 7.27
C VAL A 120 -9.16 -13.72 5.90
N VAL A 121 -10.15 -13.73 5.02
CA VAL A 121 -10.01 -14.15 3.63
C VAL A 121 -9.99 -12.92 2.74
N ALA A 122 -8.81 -12.60 2.21
CA ALA A 122 -8.57 -11.46 1.35
C ALA A 122 -9.25 -11.59 -0.04
N SER A 123 -9.11 -10.55 -0.86
CA SER A 123 -9.85 -10.38 -2.10
C SER A 123 -9.62 -11.50 -3.12
N ARG A 124 -8.39 -12.03 -3.25
CA ARG A 124 -8.03 -13.16 -4.13
C ARG A 124 -7.88 -14.45 -3.32
N LYS A 125 -8.55 -14.51 -2.17
CA LYS A 125 -8.66 -15.69 -1.29
C LYS A 125 -7.37 -16.06 -0.56
N VAL A 126 -6.37 -15.18 -0.58
CA VAL A 126 -5.22 -15.30 0.33
C VAL A 126 -5.74 -15.17 1.77
N LYS A 127 -5.29 -16.07 2.64
CA LYS A 127 -5.60 -15.99 4.07
C LYS A 127 -4.56 -15.13 4.77
N MET A 128 -5.01 -14.13 5.51
CA MET A 128 -4.16 -13.28 6.34
C MET A 128 -4.57 -13.47 7.80
N VAL A 129 -3.60 -13.45 8.72
CA VAL A 129 -3.86 -13.56 10.16
C VAL A 129 -3.43 -12.25 10.80
N ALA A 130 -4.38 -11.55 11.42
CA ALA A 130 -4.12 -10.34 12.17
C ALA A 130 -3.40 -10.64 13.49
N ASP A 131 -2.74 -9.62 14.04
CA ASP A 131 -2.10 -9.69 15.37
C ASP A 131 -3.15 -9.65 16.49
N VAL A 132 -4.19 -8.82 16.29
CA VAL A 132 -5.23 -8.56 17.29
C VAL A 132 -6.62 -8.44 16.67
N MET A 133 -7.65 -8.52 17.51
CA MET A 133 -9.02 -8.15 17.13
C MET A 133 -9.18 -6.62 17.15
N LEU A 134 -10.10 -6.09 16.35
CA LEU A 134 -10.38 -4.64 16.33
C LEU A 134 -10.71 -4.11 17.74
N ASP A 135 -11.46 -4.86 18.54
CA ASP A 135 -11.84 -4.43 19.91
C ASP A 135 -10.64 -4.26 20.85
N ASP A 136 -9.53 -4.96 20.61
CA ASP A 136 -8.30 -4.77 21.36
C ASP A 136 -7.46 -3.62 20.80
N ALA A 137 -7.46 -3.45 19.47
CA ALA A 137 -6.80 -2.32 18.83
C ALA A 137 -7.41 -0.97 19.27
N LEU A 138 -8.73 -0.89 19.45
CA LEU A 138 -9.43 0.32 19.88
C LEU A 138 -9.03 0.81 21.29
N LYS A 139 -8.35 -0.02 22.08
CA LYS A 139 -7.86 0.33 23.42
C LYS A 139 -6.53 1.09 23.38
N GLN A 140 -5.92 1.21 22.20
CA GLN A 140 -4.62 1.83 21.99
C GLN A 140 -4.76 3.15 21.21
N GLN A 141 -3.72 3.97 21.26
CA GLN A 141 -3.58 5.13 20.37
C GLN A 141 -2.55 4.83 19.29
N TYR A 142 -2.77 5.41 18.12
CA TYR A 142 -1.90 5.26 16.97
C TYR A 142 -1.44 6.62 16.47
N ASP A 143 -0.22 6.66 15.95
CA ASP A 143 0.33 7.82 15.27
C ASP A 143 -0.23 7.92 13.85
N LEU A 144 -0.48 6.76 13.22
CA LEU A 144 -1.00 6.64 11.86
C LEU A 144 -1.99 5.46 11.75
N ILE A 145 -3.09 5.65 11.02
CA ILE A 145 -4.03 4.59 10.63
C ILE A 145 -4.09 4.50 9.11
N LEU A 146 -3.88 3.30 8.56
CA LEU A 146 -3.85 3.08 7.11
C LEU A 146 -4.91 2.06 6.71
N LEU A 147 -5.78 2.42 5.77
CA LEU A 147 -6.74 1.49 5.18
C LEU A 147 -6.21 0.94 3.84
N PRO A 148 -5.86 -0.36 3.77
CA PRO A 148 -5.67 -1.03 2.49
C PRO A 148 -6.95 -0.98 1.66
N GLY A 149 -6.89 -1.31 0.38
CA GLY A 149 -8.06 -1.38 -0.49
C GLY A 149 -8.71 -2.75 -0.52
N GLY A 150 -9.17 -3.09 -1.73
CA GLY A 150 -10.07 -4.22 -1.98
C GLY A 150 -11.51 -3.78 -1.75
N LEU A 151 -12.40 -4.00 -2.73
CA LEU A 151 -13.76 -3.46 -2.65
C LEU A 151 -14.52 -4.00 -1.43
N GLY A 152 -14.43 -5.31 -1.17
CA GLY A 152 -15.05 -5.93 0.00
C GLY A 152 -14.47 -5.41 1.32
N GLY A 153 -13.15 -5.29 1.40
CA GLY A 153 -12.47 -4.74 2.58
C GLY A 153 -12.86 -3.27 2.83
N ALA A 154 -12.83 -2.44 1.79
CA ALA A 154 -13.21 -1.03 1.86
C ALA A 154 -14.68 -0.85 2.31
N GLU A 155 -15.59 -1.67 1.81
CA GLU A 155 -16.99 -1.69 2.26
C GLU A 155 -17.12 -2.14 3.73
N ALA A 156 -16.33 -3.13 4.17
CA ALA A 156 -16.32 -3.58 5.56
C ALA A 156 -15.79 -2.47 6.49
N TYR A 157 -14.73 -1.76 6.10
CA TYR A 157 -14.25 -0.60 6.84
C TYR A 157 -15.31 0.49 6.95
N ALA A 158 -15.96 0.84 5.83
CA ALA A 158 -16.98 1.87 5.78
C ALA A 158 -18.20 1.56 6.68
N LYS A 159 -18.54 0.28 6.84
CA LYS A 159 -19.66 -0.21 7.68
C LYS A 159 -19.29 -0.34 9.16
N SER A 160 -18.01 -0.31 9.52
CA SER A 160 -17.55 -0.43 10.90
C SER A 160 -17.59 0.93 11.60
N ASP A 161 -18.66 1.20 12.34
CA ASP A 161 -18.80 2.43 13.14
C ASP A 161 -17.65 2.60 14.14
N LYS A 162 -17.17 1.49 14.70
CA LYS A 162 -16.02 1.49 15.62
C LYS A 162 -14.75 2.00 14.95
N LEU A 163 -14.41 1.46 13.77
CA LEU A 163 -13.23 1.86 13.02
C LEU A 163 -13.36 3.29 12.49
N MET A 164 -14.49 3.63 11.87
CA MET A 164 -14.71 4.97 11.33
C MET A 164 -14.75 6.03 12.43
N GLY A 165 -15.29 5.69 13.61
CA GLY A 165 -15.22 6.54 14.79
C GLY A 165 -13.80 6.79 15.28
N LEU A 166 -12.93 5.77 15.25
CA LEU A 166 -11.50 5.93 15.57
C LEU A 166 -10.80 6.86 14.57
N ILE A 167 -11.01 6.67 13.26
CA ILE A 167 -10.38 7.49 12.22
C ILE A 167 -10.89 8.94 12.25
N LYS A 168 -12.18 9.17 12.53
CA LYS A 168 -12.72 10.53 12.74
C LYS A 168 -12.01 11.24 13.89
N LYS A 169 -11.86 10.56 15.05
CA LYS A 169 -11.08 11.11 16.18
C LYS A 169 -9.62 11.37 15.81
N GLN A 170 -9.00 10.47 15.02
CA GLN A 170 -7.65 10.64 14.50
C GLN A 170 -7.53 11.93 13.66
N ALA A 171 -8.46 12.13 12.73
CA ALA A 171 -8.49 13.29 11.84
C ALA A 171 -8.80 14.60 12.61
N GLU A 172 -9.76 14.59 13.54
CA GLU A 172 -10.11 15.73 14.39
C GLU A 172 -8.95 16.17 15.30
N ALA A 173 -8.14 15.20 15.77
CA ALA A 173 -6.92 15.47 16.53
C ALA A 173 -5.72 15.87 15.65
N ASN A 174 -5.94 16.08 14.34
CA ASN A 174 -4.91 16.35 13.33
C ASN A 174 -3.77 15.31 13.32
N LYS A 175 -4.06 14.07 13.75
CA LYS A 175 -3.13 12.96 13.64
C LYS A 175 -3.21 12.34 12.24
N LEU A 176 -2.24 11.49 11.92
CA LEU A 176 -2.06 10.97 10.58
C LEU A 176 -3.05 9.86 10.28
N TYR A 177 -3.57 9.84 9.06
CA TYR A 177 -4.38 8.75 8.54
C TYR A 177 -4.23 8.67 7.01
N GLY A 178 -4.56 7.51 6.45
CA GLY A 178 -4.46 7.33 5.02
C GLY A 178 -5.19 6.11 4.51
N ALA A 179 -5.32 6.04 3.20
CA ALA A 179 -5.99 4.93 2.53
C ALA A 179 -5.49 4.74 1.10
N ILE A 180 -5.56 3.52 0.58
CA ILE A 180 -5.18 3.19 -0.79
C ILE A 180 -6.36 2.56 -1.55
N CYS A 181 -6.35 2.71 -2.87
CA CYS A 181 -7.23 1.99 -3.79
C CYS A 181 -8.71 2.34 -3.60
N ALA A 182 -9.56 1.39 -3.23
CA ALA A 182 -10.99 1.64 -3.05
C ALA A 182 -11.28 2.44 -1.77
N SER A 183 -10.44 2.32 -0.74
CA SER A 183 -10.72 2.84 0.60
C SER A 183 -10.86 4.37 0.70
N PRO A 184 -10.09 5.22 -0.03
CA PRO A 184 -10.35 6.65 -0.06
C PRO A 184 -11.79 6.99 -0.50
N ALA A 185 -12.25 6.38 -1.59
CA ALA A 185 -13.56 6.69 -2.18
C ALA A 185 -14.74 5.97 -1.51
N ILE A 186 -14.51 4.78 -0.95
CA ILE A 186 -15.57 3.95 -0.38
C ILE A 186 -15.67 4.08 1.15
N ALA A 187 -14.55 4.29 1.84
CA ALA A 187 -14.53 4.41 3.30
C ALA A 187 -14.30 5.85 3.78
N LEU A 188 -13.36 6.62 3.21
CA LEU A 188 -13.06 7.96 3.73
C LEU A 188 -14.07 9.03 3.24
N GLU A 189 -14.35 9.07 1.93
CA GLU A 189 -15.23 10.08 1.32
C GLU A 189 -16.64 10.09 1.95
N PRO A 190 -17.38 8.97 2.08
CA PRO A 190 -18.75 8.99 2.62
C PRO A 190 -18.82 9.40 4.09
N HIS A 191 -17.71 9.26 4.83
CA HIS A 191 -17.59 9.64 6.23
C HIS A 191 -17.08 11.06 6.44
N GLY A 192 -16.93 11.84 5.35
CA GLY A 192 -16.52 13.24 5.39
C GLY A 192 -15.04 13.47 5.70
N LEU A 193 -14.24 12.40 5.72
CA LEU A 193 -12.82 12.45 6.07
C LEU A 193 -11.97 13.11 4.96
N LEU A 194 -12.50 13.24 3.74
CA LEU A 194 -11.82 13.93 2.64
C LEU A 194 -12.28 15.39 2.45
N LYS A 195 -13.15 15.91 3.32
CA LYS A 195 -13.70 17.26 3.17
C LYS A 195 -12.58 18.31 3.26
N GLY A 196 -12.40 19.08 2.17
CA GLY A 196 -11.38 20.12 2.09
C GLY A 196 -9.96 19.59 1.92
N LYS A 197 -9.80 18.30 1.63
CA LYS A 197 -8.52 17.65 1.34
C LYS A 197 -8.46 17.24 -0.13
N LYS A 198 -7.25 17.18 -0.67
CA LYS A 198 -6.94 16.57 -1.96
C LYS A 198 -6.55 15.10 -1.74
N ALA A 199 -7.07 14.23 -2.59
CA ALA A 199 -6.86 12.80 -2.48
C ALA A 199 -6.79 12.14 -3.86
N THR A 200 -6.28 10.91 -3.85
CA THR A 200 -6.32 9.98 -4.97
C THR A 200 -6.99 8.68 -4.52
N SER A 201 -7.42 7.86 -5.49
CA SER A 201 -8.06 6.56 -5.25
C SER A 201 -7.88 5.66 -6.46
N TYR A 202 -8.43 4.45 -6.42
CA TYR A 202 -8.44 3.54 -7.57
C TYR A 202 -9.10 4.20 -8.78
N PRO A 203 -8.55 4.07 -10.01
CA PRO A 203 -9.06 4.78 -11.19
C PRO A 203 -10.57 4.64 -11.43
N ALA A 204 -11.13 3.45 -11.25
CA ALA A 204 -12.56 3.22 -11.42
C ALA A 204 -13.44 3.86 -10.32
N MET A 205 -12.83 4.42 -9.28
CA MET A 205 -13.49 5.07 -8.14
C MET A 205 -13.30 6.59 -8.11
N TRP A 206 -12.57 7.18 -9.06
CA TRP A 206 -12.34 8.65 -9.08
C TRP A 206 -13.63 9.45 -9.13
N ASN A 207 -14.64 8.96 -9.87
CA ASN A 207 -15.94 9.62 -9.98
C ASN A 207 -16.74 9.67 -8.65
N LYS A 208 -16.31 8.92 -7.63
CA LYS A 208 -16.91 8.94 -6.29
C LYS A 208 -16.25 9.98 -5.38
N LEU A 209 -15.09 10.52 -5.74
CA LEU A 209 -14.46 11.61 -4.99
C LEU A 209 -15.18 12.93 -5.31
N ALA A 210 -15.48 13.72 -4.28
CA ALA A 210 -16.06 15.04 -4.46
C ALA A 210 -15.07 15.99 -5.17
N ASP A 211 -13.78 15.82 -4.90
CA ASP A 211 -12.69 16.55 -5.53
C ASP A 211 -11.78 15.61 -6.33
N GLN A 212 -11.75 15.80 -7.65
CA GLN A 212 -11.00 14.96 -8.58
C GLN A 212 -9.71 15.64 -9.07
N SER A 213 -9.34 16.82 -8.54
CA SER A 213 -8.25 17.62 -9.12
C SER A 213 -6.88 16.93 -9.02
N GLU A 214 -6.69 16.05 -8.04
CA GLU A 214 -5.42 15.35 -7.80
C GLU A 214 -5.54 13.82 -7.92
N CYS A 215 -6.68 13.30 -8.40
CA CYS A 215 -6.98 11.86 -8.37
C CYS A 215 -6.09 11.02 -9.29
N LYS A 216 -5.40 11.64 -10.25
CA LYS A 216 -4.49 10.95 -11.18
C LYS A 216 -3.09 10.75 -10.63
N ASN A 217 -2.73 11.40 -9.52
CA ASN A 217 -1.42 11.19 -8.90
C ASN A 217 -1.37 9.83 -8.20
N ARG A 218 -0.22 9.16 -8.29
CA ARG A 218 0.01 7.82 -7.74
C ARG A 218 0.00 7.81 -6.21
N VAL A 219 0.57 8.85 -5.60
CA VAL A 219 0.53 9.12 -4.15
C VAL A 219 0.24 10.60 -3.93
N VAL A 220 -0.71 10.91 -3.05
CA VAL A 220 -1.07 12.28 -2.64
C VAL A 220 -0.94 12.40 -1.13
N VAL A 221 -0.21 13.40 -0.67
CA VAL A 221 -0.16 13.83 0.74
C VAL A 221 -0.80 15.21 0.85
N ASP A 222 -1.81 15.35 1.70
CA ASP A 222 -2.45 16.63 2.03
C ASP A 222 -2.48 16.85 3.56
N GLY A 223 -1.45 17.54 4.06
CA GLY A 223 -1.24 17.73 5.49
C GLY A 223 -1.05 16.40 6.23
N ASN A 224 -2.05 16.01 7.02
CA ASN A 224 -2.09 14.76 7.80
C ASN A 224 -2.76 13.57 7.08
N LEU A 225 -3.23 13.76 5.84
CA LEU A 225 -3.81 12.70 5.02
C LEU A 225 -2.80 12.19 3.99
N ILE A 226 -2.72 10.88 3.78
CA ILE A 226 -2.03 10.28 2.64
C ILE A 226 -2.94 9.29 1.88
N THR A 227 -2.95 9.35 0.55
CA THR A 227 -3.72 8.43 -0.29
C THR A 227 -2.96 7.91 -1.50
N SER A 228 -3.39 6.77 -2.05
CA SER A 228 -2.77 6.14 -3.24
C SER A 228 -3.77 5.31 -4.07
N GLN A 229 -3.37 4.85 -5.26
CA GLN A 229 -4.29 4.34 -6.29
C GLN A 229 -4.56 2.84 -6.29
N GLY A 230 -3.61 1.96 -6.00
CA GLY A 230 -3.83 0.52 -6.20
C GLY A 230 -2.62 -0.35 -5.88
N PRO A 231 -2.68 -1.65 -6.19
CA PRO A 231 -1.61 -2.59 -5.82
C PRO A 231 -0.22 -2.15 -6.29
N GLY A 232 -0.12 -1.70 -7.52
CA GLY A 232 1.09 -1.22 -8.19
C GLY A 232 1.61 0.12 -7.70
N THR A 233 0.89 0.83 -6.83
CA THR A 233 1.36 2.03 -6.13
C THR A 233 1.66 1.77 -4.64
N SER A 234 1.42 0.56 -4.12
CA SER A 234 1.54 0.27 -2.68
C SER A 234 2.95 0.46 -2.13
N MET A 235 3.98 0.12 -2.92
CA MET A 235 5.37 0.36 -2.53
C MET A 235 5.69 1.85 -2.46
N GLU A 236 5.24 2.63 -3.46
CA GLU A 236 5.42 4.08 -3.50
C GLU A 236 4.70 4.74 -2.32
N PHE A 237 3.46 4.31 -2.04
CA PHE A 237 2.67 4.75 -0.90
C PHE A 237 3.40 4.50 0.41
N SER A 238 3.91 3.29 0.60
CA SER A 238 4.60 2.91 1.84
C SER A 238 5.94 3.62 1.99
N LEU A 239 6.70 3.78 0.90
CA LEU A 239 7.96 4.52 0.90
C LEU A 239 7.76 6.03 1.13
N ALA A 240 6.67 6.61 0.63
CA ALA A 240 6.28 7.98 0.95
C ALA A 240 5.98 8.16 2.44
N ILE A 241 5.32 7.18 3.07
CA ILE A 241 5.11 7.18 4.53
C ILE A 241 6.44 7.09 5.26
N VAL A 242 7.35 6.21 4.82
CA VAL A 242 8.69 6.10 5.41
C VAL A 242 9.44 7.43 5.28
N GLU A 243 9.37 8.09 4.12
CA GLU A 243 10.01 9.39 3.91
C GLU A 243 9.47 10.45 4.87
N LYS A 244 8.15 10.49 5.10
CA LYS A 244 7.53 11.46 6.02
C LYS A 244 7.84 11.18 7.48
N LEU A 245 7.94 9.91 7.91
CA LEU A 245 8.15 9.53 9.32
C LEU A 245 9.62 9.42 9.71
N PHE A 246 10.48 8.92 8.80
CA PHE A 246 11.87 8.57 9.08
C PHE A 246 12.88 9.31 8.19
N GLY A 247 12.40 10.15 7.27
CA GLY A 247 13.24 10.94 6.37
C GLY A 247 13.56 10.24 5.05
N ARG A 248 13.88 11.07 4.04
CA ARG A 248 14.12 10.64 2.65
C ARG A 248 15.29 9.67 2.50
N GLU A 249 16.31 9.79 3.35
CA GLU A 249 17.45 8.87 3.32
C GLU A 249 17.01 7.44 3.63
N LYS A 250 16.22 7.23 4.69
CA LYS A 250 15.73 5.91 5.07
C LYS A 250 14.82 5.30 4.01
N ALA A 251 13.93 6.11 3.43
CA ALA A 251 13.07 5.66 2.33
C ALA A 251 13.90 5.19 1.11
N ARG A 252 14.91 5.97 0.70
CA ARG A 252 15.81 5.58 -0.40
C ARG A 252 16.64 4.34 -0.10
N GLU A 253 17.15 4.20 1.12
CA GLU A 253 17.88 2.99 1.57
C GLU A 253 17.00 1.74 1.44
N LEU A 254 15.77 1.80 1.94
CA LEU A 254 14.83 0.68 1.84
C LEU A 254 14.45 0.40 0.39
N ALA A 255 14.16 1.43 -0.41
CA ALA A 255 13.82 1.27 -1.82
C ALA A 255 14.93 0.55 -2.61
N LYS A 256 16.20 0.90 -2.38
CA LYS A 256 17.36 0.22 -2.99
C LYS A 256 17.51 -1.21 -2.49
N THR A 257 17.39 -1.43 -1.18
CA THR A 257 17.54 -2.76 -0.56
C THR A 257 16.47 -3.73 -1.06
N MET A 258 15.26 -3.24 -1.32
CA MET A 258 14.16 -4.02 -1.88
C MET A 258 14.26 -4.16 -3.41
N VAL A 259 15.22 -3.50 -4.06
CA VAL A 259 15.35 -3.45 -5.53
C VAL A 259 14.11 -2.84 -6.20
N PHE A 260 13.50 -1.85 -5.52
CA PHE A 260 12.39 -1.09 -6.07
C PHE A 260 12.88 -0.01 -7.04
N VAL A 261 13.95 0.71 -6.67
CA VAL A 261 14.67 1.69 -7.49
C VAL A 261 16.08 1.23 -7.79
#